data_AF-A0A1F5C9J8-F1
#
_entry.id   AF-A0A1F5C9J8-F1
#
_cell.length_a   1.000
_cell.length_b   1.000
_cell.length_c   1.000
_cell.angle_alpha   90.00
_cell.angle_beta   90.00
_cell.angle_gamma   90.00
#
_symmetry.space_group_name_H-M   'P 1'
#
loop_
_entity.id
_entity.type
_entity.pdbx_description
1 polymer ?
#
loop_
_entity_poly.entity_id
_entity_poly.type
_entity_poly.pdbx_seq_one_letter_code
_entity_poly.pdbx_strand_id
1 'polypeptide(L)'
;MAPEERKKVSLRRKLALAAVAFFFLVILISSLFGRKGLIEIYRAKSNYEALLQEIRSLEVRKTQLHKEIEALQNDPRAVEKEAREKLWLVKPDEKVIVKKKEEKR
;
A
#
# COMPACT_ATOMS: atom_id res chain seq x y z
N MET A 1 -6.69 -57.57 39.36
CA MET A 1 -6.06 -56.25 39.18
C MET A 1 -7.07 -55.19 39.64
N ALA A 2 -6.74 -54.45 40.71
CA ALA A 2 -7.69 -53.68 41.51
C ALA A 2 -8.33 -52.49 40.75
N PRO A 3 -9.58 -52.10 41.06
CA PRO A 3 -10.32 -51.03 40.37
C PRO A 3 -9.64 -49.65 40.44
N GLU A 4 -8.84 -49.42 41.49
CA GLU A 4 -8.04 -48.20 41.70
C GLU A 4 -6.98 -47.97 40.60
N GLU A 5 -6.32 -49.03 40.12
CA GLU A 5 -5.28 -48.91 39.10
C GLU A 5 -5.86 -48.52 37.73
N ARG A 6 -7.04 -49.06 37.38
CA ARG A 6 -7.72 -48.75 36.11
C ARG A 6 -8.12 -47.27 36.00
N LYS A 7 -8.56 -46.64 37.09
CA LYS A 7 -8.88 -45.21 37.14
C LYS A 7 -7.63 -44.33 36.99
N LYS A 8 -6.53 -44.68 37.63
CA LYS A 8 -5.26 -43.92 37.52
C LYS A 8 -4.67 -43.96 36.11
N VAL A 9 -4.74 -45.12 35.43
CA VAL A 9 -4.26 -45.27 34.04
C VAL A 9 -5.10 -44.45 33.05
N SER A 10 -6.42 -44.37 33.24
CA SER A 10 -7.29 -43.58 32.34
C SER A 10 -7.11 -42.07 32.50
N LEU A 11 -6.86 -41.58 33.73
CA LEU A 11 -6.54 -40.18 33.98
C LEU A 11 -5.19 -39.78 33.38
N ARG A 12 -4.15 -40.62 33.51
CA ARG A 12 -2.83 -40.38 32.90
C ARG A 12 -2.91 -40.33 31.38
N ARG A 13 -3.70 -41.22 30.74
CA ARG A 13 -3.94 -41.18 29.29
C ARG A 13 -4.66 -39.89 28.85
N LYS A 14 -5.69 -39.45 29.59
CA LYS A 14 -6.39 -38.20 29.28
C LYS A 14 -5.47 -36.98 29.41
N LEU A 15 -4.63 -36.93 30.44
CA LEU A 15 -3.62 -35.89 30.62
C LEU A 15 -2.57 -35.90 29.50
N ALA A 16 -2.09 -37.09 29.10
CA ALA A 16 -1.15 -37.21 27.98
C ALA A 16 -1.78 -36.72 26.66
N LEU A 17 -3.02 -37.10 26.37
CA LEU A 17 -3.77 -36.61 25.20
C LEU A 17 -3.97 -35.10 25.24
N ALA A 18 -4.32 -34.54 26.40
CA ALA A 18 -4.48 -33.10 26.58
C ALA A 18 -3.14 -32.36 26.37
N ALA A 19 -2.03 -32.90 26.87
CA ALA A 19 -0.70 -32.33 26.66
C ALA A 19 -0.29 -32.36 25.19
N VAL A 20 -0.56 -33.46 24.48
CA VAL A 20 -0.30 -33.57 23.03
C VAL A 20 -1.16 -32.56 22.25
N ALA A 21 -2.45 -32.46 22.56
CA ALA A 21 -3.35 -31.50 21.92
C ALA A 21 -2.91 -30.06 22.17
N PHE A 22 -2.51 -29.73 23.40
CA PHE A 22 -1.96 -28.42 23.74
C PHE A 22 -0.69 -28.12 22.95
N PHE A 23 0.24 -29.07 22.86
CA PHE A 23 1.48 -28.89 22.10
C PHE A 23 1.21 -28.66 20.61
N PHE A 24 0.26 -29.42 20.04
CA PHE A 24 -0.19 -29.22 18.67
C PHE A 24 -0.76 -27.81 18.45
N LEU A 25 -1.55 -27.33 19.41
CA LEU A 25 -2.16 -26.00 19.35
C LEU A 25 -1.10 -24.89 19.43
N VAL A 26 -0.09 -25.05 20.28
CA VAL A 26 1.06 -24.12 20.35
C VAL A 26 1.84 -24.10 19.04
N ILE A 27 2.07 -25.26 18.40
CA ILE A 27 2.73 -25.33 17.09
C ILE A 27 1.90 -24.62 16.02
N LEU A 28 0.58 -24.85 15.99
CA LEU A 28 -0.32 -24.20 15.03
C LEU A 28 -0.31 -22.69 15.19
N ILE A 29 -0.44 -22.17 16.42
CA ILE A 29 -0.37 -20.72 16.68
C ILE A 29 1.00 -20.19 16.29
N SER A 30 2.09 -20.85 16.68
CA SER A 30 3.46 -20.42 16.36
C SER A 30 3.76 -20.47 14.85
N SER A 31 3.12 -21.38 14.11
CA SER A 31 3.23 -21.48 12.66
C SER A 31 2.46 -20.36 11.94
N LEU A 32 1.29 -19.98 12.47
CA LEU A 32 0.48 -18.89 11.91
C LEU A 32 1.04 -17.51 12.25
N PHE A 33 1.50 -17.32 13.49
CA PHE A 33 1.95 -16.03 14.05
C PHE A 33 3.47 -15.91 14.21
N GLY A 34 4.25 -16.92 13.81
CA GLY A 34 5.70 -16.88 13.89
C GLY A 34 6.33 -15.90 12.91
N ARG A 35 7.61 -15.57 13.12
CA ARG A 35 8.41 -14.66 12.27
C ARG A 35 8.47 -15.02 10.78
N LYS A 36 8.09 -16.26 10.40
CA LYS A 36 7.99 -16.75 9.01
C LYS A 36 6.61 -17.38 8.74
N GLY A 37 5.59 -16.97 9.50
CA GLY A 37 4.26 -17.53 9.38
C GLY A 37 3.59 -17.18 8.05
N LEU A 38 2.55 -17.93 7.72
CA LEU A 38 1.81 -17.77 6.46
C LEU A 38 1.24 -16.34 6.28
N ILE A 39 0.87 -15.69 7.38
CA ILE A 39 0.34 -14.32 7.38
C ILE A 39 1.41 -13.33 6.91
N GLU A 40 2.64 -13.48 7.38
CA GLU A 40 3.75 -12.59 7.02
C GLU A 40 4.09 -12.72 5.53
N ILE A 41 4.08 -13.95 5.00
CA ILE A 41 4.32 -14.21 3.57
C ILE A 41 3.24 -13.56 2.71
N TYR A 42 1.97 -13.68 3.13
CA TYR A 42 0.87 -13.05 2.40
C TYR A 42 0.98 -11.52 2.40
N ARG A 43 1.29 -10.93 3.57
CA ARG A 43 1.52 -9.48 3.69
C ARG A 43 2.71 -9.02 2.86
N ALA A 44 3.83 -9.74 2.91
CA ALA A 44 5.02 -9.43 2.13
C ALA A 44 4.72 -9.46 0.63
N LYS A 45 3.95 -10.45 0.16
CA LYS A 45 3.52 -10.52 -1.25
C LYS A 45 2.62 -9.34 -1.63
N SER A 46 1.65 -9.00 -0.80
CA SER A 46 0.76 -7.85 -1.06
C SER A 46 1.54 -6.52 -1.08
N ASN A 47 2.46 -6.33 -0.13
CA ASN A 47 3.34 -5.16 -0.09
C ASN A 47 4.24 -5.09 -1.32
N TYR A 48 4.80 -6.22 -1.74
CA TYR A 48 5.61 -6.31 -2.95
C TYR A 48 4.83 -5.92 -4.22
N GLU A 49 3.60 -6.41 -4.36
CA GLU A 49 2.72 -6.05 -5.47
C GLU A 49 2.34 -4.56 -5.46
N ALA A 50 2.06 -3.99 -4.28
CA ALA A 50 1.78 -2.57 -4.12
C ALA A 50 3.00 -1.71 -4.51
N LEU A 51 4.20 -2.09 -4.06
CA LEU A 51 5.44 -1.37 -4.40
C LEU A 51 5.73 -1.43 -5.90
N LEU A 52 5.48 -2.57 -6.55
CA LEU A 52 5.59 -2.70 -8.00
C LEU A 52 4.61 -1.81 -8.75
N GLN A 53 3.38 -1.65 -8.25
CA GLN A 53 2.43 -0.71 -8.84
C GLN A 53 2.89 0.74 -8.66
N GLU A 54 3.43 1.09 -7.49
CA GLU A 54 3.97 2.41 -7.22
C GLU A 54 5.12 2.75 -8.16
N ILE A 55 6.08 1.84 -8.33
CA ILE A 55 7.20 2.00 -9.28
C ILE A 55 6.69 2.29 -10.70
N ARG A 56 5.75 1.48 -11.20
CA ARG A 56 5.16 1.69 -12.54
C ARG A 56 4.49 3.06 -12.66
N SER A 57 3.76 3.48 -11.64
CA SER A 57 3.10 4.79 -11.63
C SER A 57 4.11 5.95 -11.66
N LEU A 58 5.22 5.80 -10.93
CA LEU A 58 6.30 6.79 -10.88
C LEU A 58 7.07 6.85 -12.19
N GLU A 59 7.31 5.72 -12.86
CA GLU A 59 7.95 5.69 -14.19
C GLU A 59 7.10 6.39 -15.25
N VAL A 60 5.79 6.16 -15.26
CA VAL A 60 4.86 6.88 -16.15
C VAL A 60 4.89 8.37 -15.85
N ARG A 61 4.83 8.76 -14.58
CA ARG A 61 4.87 10.18 -14.18
C ARG A 61 6.20 10.83 -14.54
N LYS A 62 7.32 10.14 -14.33
CA LYS A 62 8.65 10.60 -14.72
C LYS A 62 8.71 10.83 -16.23
N THR A 63 8.18 9.91 -17.03
CA THR A 63 8.15 10.04 -18.49
C THR A 63 7.31 11.23 -18.93
N GLN A 64 6.14 11.44 -18.32
CA GLN A 64 5.28 12.58 -18.61
C GLN A 64 5.96 13.91 -18.28
N LEU A 65 6.61 13.99 -17.11
CA LEU A 65 7.35 15.19 -16.70
C LEU A 65 8.53 15.48 -17.63
N HIS A 66 9.24 14.47 -18.12
CA HIS A 66 10.31 14.68 -19.09
C HIS A 66 9.78 15.27 -20.41
N LYS A 67 8.64 14.79 -20.90
CA LYS A 67 8.00 15.36 -22.08
C LYS A 67 7.56 16.80 -21.86
N GLU A 68 7.05 17.12 -20.67
CA GLU A 68 6.67 18.48 -20.30
C GLU A 68 7.88 19.41 -20.24
N ILE A 69 8.99 18.96 -19.63
CA ILE A 69 10.25 19.71 -19.62
C ILE A 69 10.75 19.94 -21.06
N GLU A 70 10.75 18.92 -21.90
CA GLU A 70 11.18 19.02 -23.30
C GLU A 70 10.32 20.01 -24.09
N ALA A 71 8.99 19.96 -23.91
CA ALA A 71 8.07 20.90 -24.52
C ALA A 71 8.33 22.33 -24.04
N LEU A 72 8.55 22.55 -22.74
CA LEU A 72 8.84 23.86 -22.19
C LEU A 72 10.21 24.40 -22.62
N GLN A 73 11.22 23.54 -22.77
CA GLN A 73 12.56 23.97 -23.20
C GLN A 73 12.60 24.31 -24.69
N ASN A 74 11.91 23.55 -25.53
CA ASN A 74 12.04 23.64 -26.98
C ASN A 74 10.91 24.43 -27.67
N ASP A 75 9.79 24.69 -26.99
CA ASP A 75 8.69 25.49 -27.52
C ASP A 75 8.46 26.77 -26.68
N PRO A 76 8.84 27.95 -27.20
CA PRO A 76 8.58 29.24 -26.56
C PRO A 76 7.09 29.48 -26.28
N ARG A 77 6.18 28.90 -27.08
CA ARG A 77 4.73 29.03 -26.88
C ARG A 77 4.25 28.20 -25.70
N ALA A 78 4.89 27.06 -25.40
CA ALA A 78 4.58 26.26 -24.23
C ALA A 78 4.91 27.02 -22.93
N VAL A 79 6.05 27.72 -22.92
CA VAL A 79 6.43 28.62 -21.80
C VAL A 79 5.47 29.78 -21.66
N GLU A 80 5.12 30.45 -22.77
CA GLU A 80 4.19 31.57 -22.78
C GLU A 80 2.80 31.16 -22.26
N LYS A 81 2.32 29.96 -22.62
CA LYS A 81 1.06 29.42 -22.12
C LYS A 81 1.08 29.23 -20.61
N GLU A 82 2.11 28.57 -20.08
CA GLU A 82 2.26 28.36 -18.64
C GLU A 82 2.41 29.67 -17.86
N ALA A 83 3.16 30.62 -18.41
CA ALA A 83 3.31 31.97 -17.85
C ALA A 83 1.96 32.73 -17.79
N ARG A 84 1.13 32.62 -18.83
CA ARG A 84 -0.19 33.24 -18.87
C ARG A 84 -1.19 32.56 -17.95
N GLU A 85 -1.21 31.22 -17.91
CA GLU A 85 -2.20 30.44 -17.14
C GLU A 85 -1.90 30.43 -15.64
N LYS A 86 -0.64 30.21 -15.24
CA LYS A 86 -0.27 30.11 -13.82
C LYS A 86 0.13 31.45 -13.19
N LEU A 87 0.82 32.29 -13.96
CA LEU A 87 1.41 33.53 -13.44
C LEU A 87 0.66 34.80 -13.88
N TRP A 88 -0.37 34.67 -14.73
CA TRP A 88 -1.13 35.79 -15.28
C TRP A 88 -0.24 36.85 -15.94
N LEU A 89 0.90 36.42 -16.50
CA LEU A 89 1.83 37.31 -17.17
C LEU A 89 1.22 37.82 -18.49
N VAL A 90 1.31 39.12 -18.71
CA VAL A 90 0.82 39.83 -19.90
C VAL A 90 1.95 40.70 -20.45
N LYS A 91 2.04 40.80 -21.77
CA LYS A 91 3.00 41.71 -22.40
C LYS A 91 2.57 43.17 -22.20
N PRO A 92 3.51 44.14 -22.24
CA PRO A 92 3.18 45.55 -22.03
C PRO A 92 2.10 46.12 -22.97
N ASP A 93 1.91 45.51 -24.14
CA ASP A 93 0.97 45.88 -25.19
C ASP A 93 -0.39 45.14 -25.11
N GLU A 94 -0.60 44.27 -24.11
CA GLU A 94 -1.80 43.44 -23.98
C GLU A 94 -2.75 43.92 -22.88
N LYS A 95 -4.06 43.67 -23.04
CA LYS A 95 -5.11 44.02 -22.07
C LYS A 95 -5.75 42.78 -21.45
N VAL A 96 -5.81 42.72 -20.12
CA VAL A 96 -6.46 41.63 -19.37
C VAL A 96 -7.97 41.90 -19.25
N ILE A 97 -8.80 40.93 -19.63
CA ILE A 97 -10.26 40.99 -19.46
C ILE A 97 -10.68 39.95 -18.41
N VAL A 98 -11.12 40.40 -17.24
CA VAL A 98 -11.66 39.52 -16.19
C VAL A 98 -13.19 39.62 -16.18
N LYS A 99 -13.87 38.51 -16.45
CA LYS A 99 -15.33 38.45 -16.41
C LYS A 99 -15.79 38.34 -14.95
N LYS A 100 -16.51 39.35 -14.45
CA LYS A 100 -17.10 39.30 -13.11
C LYS A 100 -18.13 38.16 -13.06
N LYS A 101 -17.93 37.21 -12.15
CA LYS A 101 -18.90 36.14 -11.92
C LYS A 101 -20.09 36.77 -11.20
N GLU A 102 -21.24 36.84 -11.86
CA GLU A 102 -22.47 37.30 -11.22
C GLU A 102 -22.87 36.26 -10.16
N GLU A 103 -22.91 36.69 -8.90
CA GLU A 103 -23.57 35.93 -7.84
C GLU A 103 -25.06 35.91 -8.16
N LYS A 104 -25.54 34.75 -8.64
CA LYS A 104 -26.97 34.48 -8.71
C LYS A 104 -27.50 34.46 -7.27
N ARG A 105 -28.22 35.52 -6.90
CA ARG A 105 -29.08 35.57 -5.70
C ARG A 105 -30.18 34.54 -5.77
#